data_AF-A0A958PW04-F1
#
_entry.id   AF-A0A958PW04-F1
#
_cell.length_a   1.000
_cell.length_b   1.000
_cell.length_c   1.000
_cell.angle_alpha   90.00
_cell.angle_beta   90.00
_cell.angle_gamma   90.00
#
_symmetry.space_group_name_H-M   'P 1'
#
loop_
_entity.id
_entity.type
_entity.pdbx_description
1 polymer ?
#
loop_
_entity_poly.entity_id
_entity_poly.type
_entity_poly.pdbx_seq_one_letter_code
_entity_poly.pdbx_strand_id
1 'polypeptide(L)'
;DKHGVPQIVTCRTIKETFSEAYQSSVNHIAEGKTTPIMRNYYFQLQAIDSNLCTKLLPINEAIKEALKVVLSYYAYRRPRSA
;
A
#
# COMPACT_ATOMS: atom_id res chain seq x y z
N ASP A 1 8.44 14.69 -2.96
CA ASP A 1 9.07 14.65 -4.29
C ASP A 1 10.60 14.63 -4.09
N LYS A 2 11.39 14.79 -5.15
CA LYS A 2 12.86 14.89 -5.05
C LYS A 2 13.36 16.12 -4.27
N HIS A 3 12.46 17.04 -3.93
CA HIS A 3 12.73 18.26 -3.17
C HIS A 3 12.29 18.16 -1.71
N GLY A 4 11.86 16.96 -1.27
CA GLY A 4 11.43 16.73 0.11
C GLY A 4 10.01 17.19 0.43
N VAL A 5 9.26 17.71 -0.56
CA VAL A 5 7.88 18.15 -0.35
C VAL A 5 6.94 16.94 -0.45
N PRO A 6 6.19 16.57 0.60
CA PRO A 6 5.24 15.47 0.52
C PRO A 6 4.16 15.80 -0.52
N GLN A 7 3.82 14.81 -1.35
CA GLN A 7 2.80 14.94 -2.39
C GLN A 7 1.94 13.69 -2.41
N ILE A 8 0.67 13.87 -2.77
CA ILE A 8 -0.26 12.77 -2.92
C ILE A 8 0.07 11.94 -4.17
N VAL A 9 0.17 10.63 -4.01
CA VAL A 9 0.45 9.66 -5.09
C VAL A 9 -0.87 8.98 -5.48
N THR A 10 -1.45 9.39 -6.59
CA THR A 10 -2.71 8.83 -7.13
C THR A 10 -2.69 8.77 -8.66
N CYS A 11 -3.56 7.95 -9.23
CA CYS A 11 -3.73 7.88 -10.68
C CYS A 11 -4.50 9.10 -11.22
N ARG A 12 -4.34 9.37 -12.52
CA ARG A 12 -5.02 10.47 -13.23
C ARG A 12 -6.55 10.42 -13.05
N THR A 13 -7.14 9.23 -13.17
CA THR A 13 -8.59 9.02 -13.01
C THR A 13 -9.09 9.52 -11.66
N ILE A 14 -8.39 9.25 -10.56
CA ILE A 14 -8.79 9.74 -9.24
C ILE A 14 -8.72 11.27 -9.18
N LYS A 15 -7.68 11.87 -9.77
CA LYS A 15 -7.53 13.34 -9.79
C LYS A 15 -8.66 14.04 -10.55
N GLU A 16 -9.11 13.43 -11.66
CA GLU A 16 -10.16 13.99 -12.52
C GLU A 16 -11.56 13.72 -11.96
N THR A 17 -11.84 12.48 -11.53
CA THR A 17 -13.17 12.07 -11.05
C THR A 17 -13.47 12.59 -9.64
N PHE A 18 -12.45 12.72 -8.78
CA PHE A 18 -12.60 13.13 -7.39
C PHE A 18 -11.75 14.37 -7.09
N SER A 19 -11.92 15.41 -7.91
CA SER A 19 -11.14 16.65 -7.84
C SER A 19 -11.22 17.34 -6.46
N GLU A 20 -12.40 17.38 -5.84
CA GLU A 20 -12.60 17.97 -4.51
C GLU A 20 -11.83 17.21 -3.42
N ALA A 21 -11.92 15.89 -3.40
CA ALA A 21 -11.19 15.05 -2.43
C ALA A 21 -9.68 15.13 -2.66
N TYR A 22 -9.24 15.19 -3.92
CA TYR A 22 -7.84 15.42 -4.27
C TYR A 22 -7.37 16.77 -3.74
N GLN A 23 -8.10 17.86 -3.99
CA GLN A 23 -7.72 19.20 -3.55
C GLN A 23 -7.71 19.33 -2.03
N SER A 24 -8.70 18.74 -1.35
CA SER A 24 -8.74 18.66 0.12
C SER A 24 -7.50 17.95 0.68
N SER A 25 -7.09 16.84 0.05
CA SER A 25 -5.89 16.11 0.45
C SER A 25 -4.61 16.91 0.20
N VAL A 26 -4.52 17.63 -0.91
CA VAL A 26 -3.39 18.52 -1.22
C VAL A 26 -3.27 19.63 -0.17
N ASN A 27 -4.40 20.26 0.19
CA ASN A 27 -4.43 21.30 1.21
C ASN A 27 -4.05 20.75 2.60
N HIS A 28 -4.55 19.57 2.98
CA HIS A 28 -4.19 18.90 4.23
C HIS A 28 -2.68 18.68 4.36
N ILE A 29 -2.03 18.28 3.25
CA ILE A 29 -0.57 18.11 3.20
C ILE A 29 0.15 19.46 3.30
N ALA A 30 -0.32 20.47 2.57
CA ALA A 30 0.27 21.82 2.57
C ALA A 30 0.17 22.51 3.95
N GLU A 31 -0.88 22.23 4.71
CA GLU A 31 -1.08 22.71 6.08
C GLU A 31 -0.17 22.01 7.10
N GLY A 32 0.67 21.06 6.69
CA GLY A 32 1.59 20.34 7.56
C GLY A 32 0.91 19.37 8.52
N LYS A 33 -0.35 18.99 8.25
CA LYS A 33 -1.07 18.03 9.08
C LYS A 33 -0.45 16.64 8.95
N THR A 34 -0.63 15.84 10.01
CA THR A 34 -0.18 14.44 10.05
C THR A 34 -0.68 13.70 8.82
N THR A 35 0.26 13.16 8.05
CA THR A 35 -0.02 12.48 6.78
C THR A 35 0.77 11.18 6.72
N PRO A 36 0.14 10.05 6.32
CA PRO A 36 0.84 8.78 6.15
C PRO A 36 1.86 8.86 5.02
N ILE A 37 3.13 8.59 5.33
CA ILE A 37 4.20 8.54 4.33
C ILE A 37 4.31 7.12 3.79
N MET A 38 4.05 6.96 2.49
CA MET A 38 4.09 5.68 1.77
C MET A 38 5.31 4.82 2.15
N ARG A 39 6.52 5.41 2.15
CA ARG A 39 7.77 4.72 2.46
C ARG A 39 7.74 4.00 3.83
N ASN A 40 7.13 4.60 4.84
CA ASN A 40 7.07 4.02 6.18
C ASN A 40 6.28 2.71 6.19
N TYR A 41 5.17 2.67 5.43
CA TYR A 41 4.35 1.47 5.30
C TYR A 41 5.05 0.39 4.47
N TYR A 42 5.80 0.75 3.43
CA TYR A 42 6.62 -0.22 2.70
C TYR A 42 7.65 -0.91 3.60
N PHE A 43 8.31 -0.17 4.50
CA PHE A 43 9.24 -0.76 5.46
C PHE A 43 8.55 -1.65 6.49
N GLN A 44 7.38 -1.26 6.98
CA GLN A 44 6.59 -2.12 7.87
C GLN A 44 6.18 -3.43 7.18
N LEU A 45 5.74 -3.37 5.92
CA LEU A 45 5.40 -4.55 5.12
C LEU A 45 6.62 -5.44 4.86
N GLN A 46 7.77 -4.84 4.54
CA GLN A 46 9.02 -5.57 4.33
C GLN A 46 9.48 -6.32 5.60
N ALA A 47 9.19 -5.80 6.79
CA ALA A 47 9.47 -6.47 8.05
C ALA A 47 8.55 -7.69 8.29
N ILE A 48 7.38 -7.74 7.67
CA ILE A 48 6.45 -8.89 7.74
C ILE A 48 6.89 -9.99 6.77
N ASP A 49 7.08 -9.64 5.50
CA ASP A 49 7.51 -10.57 4.46
C ASP A 49 8.39 -9.88 3.43
N SER A 50 9.71 -10.04 3.60
CA SER A 50 10.70 -9.45 2.71
C SER A 50 10.74 -10.11 1.32
N ASN A 51 10.27 -11.35 1.18
CA ASN A 51 10.29 -12.09 -0.09
C ASN A 51 9.17 -11.59 -1.01
N LEU A 52 7.94 -11.50 -0.51
CA LEU A 52 6.83 -10.97 -1.28
C LEU A 52 7.00 -9.48 -1.55
N CYS A 53 7.48 -8.69 -0.58
CA CYS A 53 7.62 -7.23 -0.76
C CYS A 53 8.71 -6.82 -1.75
N THR A 54 9.69 -7.69 -2.04
CA THR A 54 10.75 -7.41 -3.03
C THR A 54 10.35 -7.79 -4.46
N LYS A 55 9.24 -8.53 -4.64
CA LYS A 55 8.72 -8.90 -5.95
C LYS A 55 7.81 -7.81 -6.50
N LEU A 56 8.23 -7.19 -7.60
CA LEU A 56 7.42 -6.23 -8.34
C LEU A 56 6.46 -6.99 -9.26
N LEU A 57 5.22 -7.18 -8.80
CA LEU A 57 4.16 -7.88 -9.52
C LEU A 57 3.01 -6.93 -9.86
N PRO A 58 2.33 -7.12 -11.01
CA PRO A 58 1.01 -6.55 -11.23
C PRO A 58 0.05 -6.94 -10.09
N ILE A 59 -0.90 -6.06 -9.75
CA ILE A 59 -1.74 -6.23 -8.56
C ILE A 59 -2.51 -7.55 -8.53
N ASN A 60 -3.00 -8.00 -9.69
CA ASN A 60 -3.69 -9.28 -9.84
C ASN A 60 -2.79 -10.49 -9.54
N GLU A 61 -1.52 -10.44 -9.93
CA GLU A 61 -0.54 -11.50 -9.64
C GLU A 61 -0.05 -11.43 -8.20
N ALA A 62 0.16 -10.22 -7.65
CA ALA A 62 0.52 -10.02 -6.25
C ALA A 62 -0.53 -10.63 -5.30
N ILE A 63 -1.82 -10.45 -5.59
CA ILE A 63 -2.92 -11.03 -4.82
C ILE A 63 -2.88 -12.56 -4.88
N LYS A 64 -2.65 -13.15 -6.07
CA LYS A 64 -2.54 -14.61 -6.22
C LYS A 64 -1.38 -15.17 -5.39
N GLU A 65 -0.21 -14.55 -5.45
CA GLU A 65 0.96 -14.99 -4.68
C GLU A 65 0.72 -14.91 -3.17
N ALA A 66 0.11 -13.82 -2.69
CA ALA A 66 -0.27 -13.70 -1.28
C ALA A 66 -1.24 -14.81 -0.84
N LEU A 67 -2.25 -15.12 -1.66
CA LEU A 67 -3.20 -16.19 -1.38
C LEU A 67 -2.52 -17.57 -1.34
N LYS A 68 -1.58 -17.85 -2.24
CA LYS A 68 -0.83 -19.12 -2.23
C LYS A 68 -0.09 -19.31 -0.91
N VAL A 69 0.51 -18.26 -0.36
CA VAL A 69 1.21 -18.34 0.94
C VAL A 69 0.22 -18.71 2.05
N VAL A 70 -0.92 -18.03 2.14
CA VAL A 70 -1.95 -18.31 3.16
C VAL A 70 -2.52 -19.72 3.01
N LEU A 71 -2.85 -20.13 1.78
CA LEU A 71 -3.38 -21.47 1.51
C LEU A 71 -2.34 -22.56 1.82
N SER A 72 -1.07 -22.34 1.48
CA SER A 72 0.00 -23.28 1.81
C SER A 72 0.15 -23.44 3.32
N TYR A 73 0.02 -22.36 4.09
CA TYR A 73 0.04 -22.41 5.55
C TYR A 73 -1.06 -23.34 6.10
N TYR A 74 -2.29 -23.18 5.61
CA TYR A 74 -3.43 -24.00 6.06
C TYR A 74 -3.46 -25.41 5.46
N ALA A 75 -2.76 -25.67 4.35
CA ALA A 75 -2.62 -27.02 3.80
C ALA A 75 -1.82 -27.93 4.75
N TYR A 76 -0.82 -27.38 5.45
CA TYR A 76 0.03 -28.12 6.38
C TYR A 76 -0.31 -27.92 7.86
N ARG A 77 -1.18 -26.97 8.19
CA ARG A 77 -1.63 -26.69 9.57
C ARG A 77 -3.14 -26.63 9.62
N ARG A 78 -3.77 -27.48 10.45
CA ARG A 78 -5.21 -27.36 10.70
C ARG A 78 -5.51 -25.97 11.26
N PRO A 79 -6.58 -25.29 10.80
CA PRO A 79 -7.04 -24.06 11.43
C PRO A 79 -7.20 -24.32 12.92
N ARG A 80 -6.69 -23.42 13.76
CA ARG A 80 -6.92 -23.50 15.19
C ARG A 80 -8.44 -23.43 15.38
N SER A 81 -9.06 -24.50 15.88
CA SER A 81 -10.50 -24.50 16.11
C SER A 81 -10.84 -23.34 17.04
N ALA A 82 -11.70 -22.44 16.56
CA ALA A 82 -12.20 -21.32 17.35
C ALA A 82 -13.06 -21.82 18.52
#